data_AF-A0A973A6M9-F1
#
_entry.id   AF-A0A973A6M9-F1
#
_cell.length_a   1.000
_cell.length_b   1.000
_cell.length_c   1.000
_cell.angle_alpha   90.00
_cell.angle_beta   90.00
_cell.angle_gamma   90.00
#
_symmetry.space_group_name_H-M   'P 1'
#
loop_
_entity.id
_entity.type
_entity.pdbx_description
1 polymer ?
#
loop_
_entity_poly.entity_id
_entity_poly.type
_entity_poly.pdbx_seq_one_letter_code
_entity_poly.pdbx_strand_id
1 'polypeptide(L)'
;MAHGLKTGGRQVGTPNKNLTALRDRLASNYPDYDPLIALAEIALDQSNDLSVRIDCHKTIAAYVHPKMRTSAPVEQMDSNIVINIVNPHDGH
;
A
#
# COMPACT_ATOMS: atom_id res chain seq x y z
N MET A 1 36.66 -8.69 28.08
CA MET A 1 35.29 -8.16 27.92
C MET A 1 34.48 -9.18 27.12
N ALA A 2 33.46 -9.80 27.70
CA ALA A 2 32.70 -10.86 27.03
C ALA A 2 31.55 -10.23 26.21
N HIS A 3 31.68 -10.24 24.89
CA HIS A 3 30.56 -9.97 23.98
C HIS A 3 29.59 -11.15 24.05
N GLY A 4 28.44 -10.96 24.70
CA GLY A 4 27.37 -11.95 24.68
C GLY A 4 26.77 -12.06 23.27
N LEU A 5 27.05 -13.16 22.56
CA LEU A 5 26.32 -13.52 21.34
C LEU A 5 24.87 -13.84 21.71
N LYS A 6 23.91 -13.08 21.18
CA LYS A 6 22.48 -13.40 21.27
C LYS A 6 22.20 -14.64 20.41
N THR A 7 22.26 -15.83 21.01
CA THR A 7 22.04 -17.12 20.32
C THR A 7 20.57 -17.59 20.31
N GLY A 8 19.63 -16.79 20.81
CA GLY A 8 18.24 -17.21 21.04
C GLY A 8 17.17 -16.38 20.33
N GLY A 9 17.39 -16.00 19.07
CA GLY A 9 16.42 -15.23 18.28
C GLY A 9 15.63 -16.09 17.29
N ARG A 10 14.42 -15.63 16.91
CA ARG A 10 13.67 -16.22 15.80
C ARG A 10 14.47 -16.00 14.51
N GLN A 11 14.81 -17.09 13.82
CA GLN A 11 15.56 -17.02 12.56
C GLN A 11 14.72 -16.27 11.51
N VAL A 12 15.31 -15.24 10.91
CA VAL A 12 14.68 -14.51 9.81
C VAL A 12 14.37 -15.52 8.70
N GLY A 13 13.10 -15.62 8.32
CA GLY A 13 12.63 -16.61 7.35
C GLY A 13 11.84 -17.77 7.93
N THR A 14 11.81 -18.00 9.26
CA THR A 14 10.92 -19.02 9.83
C THR A 14 9.45 -18.61 9.61
N PRO A 15 8.69 -19.37 8.80
CA PRO A 15 7.27 -19.10 8.57
C PRO A 15 6.53 -19.15 9.90
N ASN A 16 5.57 -18.25 10.11
CA ASN A 16 4.72 -18.32 11.28
C ASN A 16 3.83 -19.57 11.14
N LYS A 17 4.21 -20.68 11.80
CA LYS A 17 3.48 -21.96 11.71
C LYS A 17 1.97 -21.80 11.95
N ASN A 18 1.60 -20.87 12.82
CA ASN A 18 0.20 -20.55 13.11
C ASN A 18 -0.53 -19.94 11.90
N LEU A 19 0.16 -19.12 11.10
CA LEU A 19 -0.41 -18.53 9.88
C LEU A 19 -0.65 -19.60 8.81
N THR A 20 0.29 -20.53 8.62
CA THR A 20 0.12 -21.64 7.67
C THR A 20 -1.05 -22.52 8.08
N ALA A 21 -1.08 -22.97 9.34
CA ALA A 21 -2.19 -23.78 9.84
C ALA A 21 -3.56 -23.07 9.74
N LEU A 22 -3.61 -21.75 9.93
CA LEU A 22 -4.83 -20.97 9.74
C LEU A 22 -5.26 -20.94 8.27
N ARG A 23 -4.33 -20.75 7.33
CA ARG A 23 -4.61 -20.77 5.89
C ARG A 23 -5.12 -22.13 5.44
N ASP A 24 -4.48 -23.21 5.90
CA ASP A 24 -4.89 -24.58 5.57
C ASP A 24 -6.32 -24.87 6.07
N ARG A 25 -6.64 -24.43 7.30
CA ARG A 25 -7.99 -24.54 7.85
C ARG A 25 -9.01 -23.71 7.08
N LEU A 26 -8.67 -22.48 6.68
CA LEU A 26 -9.57 -21.66 5.89
C LEU A 26 -9.85 -22.31 4.53
N ALA A 27 -8.81 -22.76 3.83
CA ALA A 27 -8.95 -23.43 2.54
C ALA A 27 -9.74 -24.75 2.63
N SER A 28 -9.57 -25.50 3.73
CA SER A 28 -10.30 -26.76 3.94
C SER A 28 -11.79 -26.53 4.24
N ASN A 29 -12.12 -25.51 5.03
CA ASN A 29 -13.51 -25.26 5.46
C ASN A 29 -14.29 -24.40 4.44
N TYR A 30 -13.59 -23.55 3.69
CA TYR A 30 -14.19 -22.57 2.78
C TYR A 30 -13.36 -22.49 1.48
N PRO A 31 -13.44 -23.51 0.61
CA PRO A 31 -12.59 -23.62 -0.58
C PRO A 31 -12.80 -22.48 -1.59
N ASP A 32 -14.02 -21.94 -1.69
CA ASP A 32 -14.39 -20.88 -2.63
C ASP A 32 -14.44 -19.49 -1.97
N TYR A 33 -13.95 -19.34 -0.74
CA TYR A 33 -14.02 -18.08 -0.02
C TYR A 33 -12.91 -17.12 -0.42
N ASP A 34 -13.30 -16.03 -1.07
CA ASP A 34 -12.44 -14.87 -1.28
C ASP A 34 -12.84 -13.74 -0.32
N PRO A 35 -11.96 -13.35 0.62
CA PRO A 35 -12.25 -12.28 1.57
C PRO A 35 -12.47 -10.91 0.91
N LEU A 36 -11.87 -10.64 -0.26
CA LEU A 36 -12.11 -9.37 -0.97
C LEU A 36 -13.50 -9.34 -1.60
N ILE A 37 -13.99 -10.48 -2.11
CA ILE A 37 -15.35 -10.60 -2.64
C ILE A 37 -16.36 -10.44 -1.50
N ALA A 38 -16.16 -11.16 -0.39
CA ALA A 38 -17.03 -11.06 0.77
C ALA A 38 -17.08 -9.62 1.35
N LEU A 39 -15.95 -8.91 1.40
CA LEU A 39 -15.93 -7.49 1.79
C LEU A 39 -16.69 -6.61 0.81
N ALA A 40 -16.64 -6.91 -0.49
CA ALA A 40 -17.39 -6.14 -1.49
C ALA A 40 -18.91 -6.35 -1.34
N GLU A 41 -19.34 -7.57 -1.07
CA GLU A 41 -20.75 -7.88 -0.77
C GLU A 41 -21.25 -7.10 0.45
N ILE A 42 -20.49 -7.10 1.55
CA ILE A 42 -20.82 -6.34 2.77
C ILE A 42 -20.87 -4.83 2.49
N ALA A 43 -19.93 -4.30 1.70
CA ALA A 43 -19.86 -2.88 1.39
C ALA A 43 -21.07 -2.39 0.56
N LEU A 44 -21.54 -3.23 -0.36
CA LEU A 44 -22.64 -2.93 -1.27
C LEU A 44 -24.02 -3.11 -0.64
N ASP A 45 -24.14 -3.96 0.38
CA ASP A 45 -25.38 -4.15 1.12
C ASP A 45 -25.74 -2.91 1.96
N GLN A 46 -26.85 -2.26 1.58
CA GLN A 46 -27.34 -1.02 2.19
C GLN A 46 -27.99 -1.23 3.56
N SER A 47 -28.29 -2.47 3.94
CA SER A 47 -28.82 -2.79 5.27
C SER A 47 -27.75 -2.71 6.37
N ASN A 48 -26.47 -2.79 5.98
CA ASN A 48 -25.34 -2.64 6.89
C ASN A 48 -25.10 -1.19 7.27
N ASP A 49 -24.60 -0.98 8.49
CA ASP A 49 -24.21 0.33 8.99
C ASP A 49 -23.19 1.01 8.08
N LEU A 50 -23.36 2.33 7.90
CA LEU A 50 -22.50 3.12 7.01
C LEU A 50 -21.02 3.02 7.41
N SER A 51 -20.71 2.94 8.70
CA SER A 51 -19.34 2.78 9.20
C SER A 51 -18.68 1.49 8.69
N VAL A 52 -19.38 0.35 8.82
CA VAL A 52 -18.92 -0.96 8.35
C VAL A 52 -18.66 -0.92 6.84
N ARG A 53 -19.58 -0.33 6.09
CA ARG A 53 -19.46 -0.20 4.63
C ARG A 53 -18.26 0.66 4.22
N ILE A 54 -18.03 1.78 4.92
CA ILE A 54 -16.86 2.64 4.69
C ILE A 54 -15.56 1.89 4.96
N ASP A 55 -15.48 1.13 6.05
CA ASP A 55 -14.27 0.36 6.38
C ASP A 55 -13.97 -0.73 5.34
N CYS A 56 -15.01 -1.41 4.84
CA CYS A 56 -14.87 -2.36 3.74
C CYS A 56 -14.37 -1.67 2.47
N HIS A 57 -15.02 -0.57 2.05
CA HIS A 57 -14.59 0.20 0.87
C HIS A 57 -13.16 0.73 0.98
N LYS A 58 -12.76 1.24 2.16
CA LYS A 58 -11.40 1.71 2.42
C LYS A 58 -10.36 0.59 2.27
N THR A 59 -10.70 -0.61 2.73
CA THR A 59 -9.84 -1.79 2.62
C THR A 59 -9.69 -2.20 1.16
N ILE A 60 -10.80 -2.34 0.42
CA ILE A 60 -10.80 -2.71 -1.00
C ILE A 60 -10.06 -1.67 -1.86
N ALA A 61 -10.29 -0.37 -1.62
CA ALA A 61 -9.64 0.71 -2.37
C ALA A 61 -8.12 0.65 -2.34
N ALA A 62 -7.52 0.14 -1.25
CA ALA A 62 -6.07 -0.02 -1.13
C ALA A 62 -5.47 -1.11 -2.05
N TYR A 63 -6.30 -2.05 -2.53
CA TYR A 63 -5.89 -3.09 -3.49
C TYR A 63 -6.19 -2.70 -4.94
N VAL A 64 -7.24 -1.89 -5.16
CA VAL A 64 -7.63 -1.44 -6.50
C VAL A 64 -6.79 -0.24 -6.96
N HIS A 65 -6.52 0.69 -6.06
CA HIS A 65 -5.82 1.93 -6.38
C HIS A 65 -4.51 2.03 -5.61
N PRO A 66 -3.39 2.37 -6.28
CA PRO A 66 -2.15 2.69 -5.60
C PRO A 66 -2.39 3.81 -4.59
N LYS A 67 -1.99 3.60 -3.33
CA LYS A 67 -1.96 4.69 -2.36
C LYS A 67 -1.01 5.76 -2.88
N MET A 68 -1.51 6.98 -3.03
CA MET A 68 -0.70 8.14 -3.37
C MET A 68 0.40 8.25 -2.32
N ARG A 69 1.64 7.95 -2.72
CA ARG A 69 2.78 8.14 -1.85
C ARG A 69 3.00 9.64 -1.75
N THR A 70 3.17 10.15 -0.55
CA THR A 70 3.79 11.46 -0.36
C THR A 70 5.19 11.34 -0.97
N SER A 71 5.39 11.84 -2.19
CA SER A 71 6.73 11.95 -2.74
C SER A 71 7.52 12.87 -1.81
N ALA A 72 8.77 12.51 -1.53
CA ALA A 72 9.73 13.46 -0.98
C ALA A 72 9.74 14.73 -1.85
N PRO A 73 10.14 15.91 -1.31
CA PRO A 73 10.32 17.09 -2.14
C PRO A 73 11.17 16.69 -3.35
N VAL A 74 10.64 16.91 -4.55
CA VAL A 74 11.46 16.83 -5.75
C VAL A 74 12.48 17.95 -5.57
N GLU A 75 13.75 17.61 -5.35
CA GLU A 75 14.82 18.59 -5.48
C GLU A 75 14.71 19.11 -6.92
N GLN A 76 14.12 20.30 -7.06
CA GLN A 76 14.13 21.02 -8.31
C GLN A 76 15.60 21.29 -8.60
N MET A 77 16.16 20.58 -9.58
CA MET A 77 17.41 21.01 -10.16
C MET A 77 17.13 22.39 -10.74
N ASP A 78 17.70 23.43 -10.13
CA ASP A 78 17.68 24.80 -10.65
C ASP A 78 18.22 24.75 -12.09
N SER A 79 17.31 24.65 -13.04
CA SER A 79 17.65 24.76 -14.45
C SER A 79 17.86 26.24 -14.65
N ASN A 80 19.10 26.68 -14.89
CA ASN A 80 19.39 28.06 -15.22
C ASN A 80 18.57 28.44 -16.47
N ILE A 81 17.43 29.11 -16.26
CA ILE A 81 16.58 29.61 -17.33
C ILE A 81 17.32 30.80 -17.94
N VAL A 82 17.89 30.61 -19.12
CA VAL A 82 18.44 31.70 -19.92
C VAL A 82 17.30 32.35 -20.70
N ILE A 83 16.87 33.53 -20.27
CA ILE A 83 15.89 34.35 -20.96
C ILE A 83 16.63 35.26 -21.94
N ASN A 84 16.56 34.96 -23.24
CA ASN A 84 17.02 35.87 -24.27
C ASN A 84 15.92 36.88 -24.61
N ILE A 85 16.13 38.13 -24.20
CA ILE A 85 15.30 39.26 -24.60
C ILE A 85 15.79 39.72 -25.98
N VAL A 86 15.01 39.46 -27.02
CA VAL A 86 15.29 39.95 -28.37
C VAL A 86 14.55 41.28 -28.55
N ASN A 87 15.29 42.38 -28.74
CA ASN A 87 14.71 43.68 -29.05
C ASN A 87 14.32 43.72 -30.55
N PRO A 88 13.07 44.04 -30.90
CA PRO A 88 12.59 43.98 -32.28
C PRO A 88 13.05 45.13 -33.19
N HIS A 89 13.97 46.00 -32.76
CA HIS A 89 14.33 47.22 -33.49
C HIS A 89 15.74 47.25 -34.11
N ASP A 90 16.54 46.19 -33.99
CA ASP A 90 17.86 46.10 -34.66
C ASP A 90 17.73 45.48 -36.07
N GLY A 91 16.93 46.12 -36.91
CA GLY A 91 16.75 45.75 -38.31
C GLY A 91 16.42 46.98 -39.14
N HIS A 92 17.43 47.83 -39.35
CA HIS A 92 17.45 48.88 -40.36
C HIS A 92 18.55 48.61 -41.38
#